data_AF-A0A9W9T4V2-F1
#
_entry.id   AF-A0A9W9T4V2-F1
#
_cell.length_a   1.000
_cell.length_b   1.000
_cell.length_c   1.000
_cell.angle_alpha   90.00
_cell.angle_beta   90.00
_cell.angle_gamma   90.00
#
_symmetry.space_group_name_H-M   'P 1'
#
loop_
_entity.id
_entity.type
_entity.pdbx_description
1 polymer ?
#
loop_
_entity_poly.entity_id
_entity_poly.type
_entity_poly.pdbx_seq_one_letter_code
_entity_poly.pdbx_strand_id
1 'polypeptide(L)'
;MGIFSKLVKTTVAGSIASVGVFWGATRNDIFETMDTSDPIFQSAFFKKFNPSNNPTLHDICVRRIPLDKIQPSLVEEKGKLVEAFCAGVWGGMGYIPQRAILERKYRGPETADHLWDRSDLLSNKYEVGTIVTDHFEVVEKTEDRIVVRCGDSPRIRDVRPSDGLFEIAAVIKRDQGVAEFSLKSCFYQGLGKAEGVPMDEKIAWAHRQYTKLLLETAVLKKCIK
;
A
#
# COMPACT_ATOMS: atom_id res chain seq x y z
N MET A 1 -11.32 -38.28 26.92
CA MET A 1 -10.24 -37.50 26.27
C MET A 1 -10.13 -37.95 24.81
N GLY A 2 -10.41 -37.13 23.79
CA GLY A 2 -10.25 -37.64 22.41
C GLY A 2 -10.51 -36.71 21.22
N ILE A 3 -11.47 -35.78 21.31
CA ILE A 3 -11.83 -34.92 20.15
C ILE A 3 -11.56 -33.44 20.44
N PHE A 4 -11.99 -32.94 21.61
CA PHE A 4 -11.72 -31.55 22.00
C PHE A 4 -10.23 -31.23 22.16
N SER A 5 -9.41 -32.15 22.68
CA SER A 5 -7.96 -31.92 22.79
C SER A 5 -7.23 -32.02 21.44
N LYS A 6 -7.78 -32.74 20.46
CA LYS A 6 -7.25 -32.75 19.09
C LYS A 6 -7.62 -31.47 18.35
N LEU A 7 -8.87 -30.99 18.48
CA LEU A 7 -9.31 -29.73 17.87
C LEU A 7 -8.51 -28.54 18.41
N VAL A 8 -8.31 -28.43 19.73
CA VAL A 8 -7.51 -27.35 20.33
C VAL A 8 -6.05 -27.42 19.87
N LYS A 9 -5.46 -28.61 19.78
CA LYS A 9 -4.08 -28.79 19.27
C LYS A 9 -3.96 -28.43 17.79
N THR A 10 -4.93 -28.79 16.95
CA THR A 10 -4.94 -28.45 15.52
C THR A 10 -5.15 -26.96 15.29
N THR A 11 -6.03 -26.30 16.06
CA THR A 11 -6.25 -24.85 15.97
C THR A 11 -5.03 -24.05 16.41
N VAL A 12 -4.36 -24.45 17.51
CA VAL A 12 -3.13 -23.80 17.98
C VAL A 12 -1.95 -24.06 17.04
N ALA A 13 -1.80 -25.28 16.52
CA ALA A 13 -0.76 -25.58 15.52
C ALA A 13 -1.00 -24.83 14.19
N GLY A 14 -2.25 -24.71 13.75
CA GLY A 14 -2.63 -23.98 12.54
C GLY A 14 -2.40 -22.47 12.65
N SER A 15 -2.72 -21.85 13.80
CA SER A 15 -2.47 -20.43 14.02
C SER A 15 -0.97 -20.13 14.15
N ILE A 16 -0.19 -20.94 14.87
CA ILE A 16 1.28 -20.80 14.93
C ILE A 16 1.92 -20.98 13.55
N ALA A 17 1.47 -21.95 12.75
CA ALA A 17 1.97 -22.12 11.38
C ALA A 17 1.66 -20.91 10.50
N SER A 18 0.46 -20.33 10.59
CA SER A 18 0.08 -19.14 9.80
C SER A 18 0.90 -17.89 10.18
N VAL A 19 1.16 -17.69 11.48
CA VAL A 19 1.99 -16.60 11.97
C VAL A 19 3.45 -16.80 11.53
N GLY A 20 4.00 -18.01 11.70
CA GLY A 20 5.35 -18.34 11.23
C GLY A 20 5.53 -18.18 9.72
N VAL A 21 4.53 -18.56 8.92
CA VAL A 21 4.53 -18.33 7.47
C VAL A 21 4.52 -16.84 7.14
N PHE A 22 3.70 -16.03 7.81
CA PHE A 22 3.68 -14.59 7.61
C PHE A 22 5.05 -13.96 7.89
N TRP A 23 5.60 -14.19 9.09
CA TRP A 23 6.91 -13.63 9.46
C TRP A 23 8.03 -14.13 8.56
N GLY A 24 7.98 -15.41 8.15
CA GLY A 24 8.90 -15.98 7.19
C GLY A 24 8.79 -15.31 5.82
N ALA A 25 7.58 -15.16 5.29
CA ALA A 25 7.33 -14.56 3.97
C ALA A 25 7.79 -13.09 3.93
N THR A 26 7.40 -12.29 4.92
CA THR A 26 7.66 -10.84 4.96
C THR A 26 8.98 -10.46 5.66
N ARG A 27 9.89 -11.41 5.88
CA ARG A 27 11.12 -11.18 6.65
C ARG A 27 12.06 -10.16 6.03
N ASN A 28 11.97 -9.99 4.71
CA ASN A 28 12.83 -9.09 3.95
C ASN A 28 12.16 -7.74 3.66
N ASP A 29 10.94 -7.53 4.15
CA ASP A 29 10.25 -6.26 4.09
C ASP A 29 10.62 -5.47 5.34
N ILE A 30 11.45 -4.46 5.16
CA ILE A 30 12.12 -3.75 6.25
C ILE A 30 11.56 -2.34 6.31
N PHE A 31 11.22 -1.87 7.51
CA PHE A 31 10.87 -0.47 7.71
C PHE A 31 12.15 0.34 7.90
N GLU A 32 12.33 1.34 7.06
CA GLU A 32 13.44 2.29 7.17
C GLU A 32 12.97 3.56 7.87
N THR A 33 13.91 4.31 8.45
CA THR A 33 13.60 5.59 9.08
C THR A 33 13.22 6.60 8.00
N MET A 34 12.08 7.26 8.21
CA MET A 34 11.60 8.34 7.38
C MET A 34 11.54 9.59 8.25
N ASP A 35 12.21 10.66 7.84
CA ASP A 35 12.19 11.93 8.55
C ASP A 35 11.47 13.02 7.72
N THR A 36 11.28 14.18 8.33
CA THR A 36 10.51 15.30 7.75
C THR A 36 11.16 15.95 6.53
N SER A 37 12.38 15.55 6.16
CA SER A 37 13.02 15.98 4.90
C SER A 37 12.53 15.19 3.68
N ASP A 38 11.78 14.09 3.88
CA ASP A 38 11.22 13.31 2.77
C ASP A 38 10.37 14.20 1.84
N PRO A 39 10.54 14.11 0.51
CA PRO A 39 9.81 14.93 -0.45
C PRO A 39 8.28 14.88 -0.33
N ILE A 40 7.71 13.81 0.24
CA ILE A 40 6.25 13.72 0.43
C ILE A 40 5.70 14.87 1.29
N PHE A 41 6.46 15.33 2.30
CA PHE A 41 6.08 16.43 3.20
C PHE A 41 6.20 17.80 2.52
N GLN A 42 6.94 17.89 1.42
CA GLN A 42 7.07 19.12 0.64
C GLN A 42 6.10 19.19 -0.55
N SER A 43 5.41 18.09 -0.84
CA SER A 43 4.48 17.98 -1.96
C SER A 43 3.34 18.99 -1.87
N ALA A 44 2.85 19.42 -3.04
CA ALA A 44 1.71 20.33 -3.13
C ALA A 44 0.44 19.71 -2.51
N PHE A 45 0.25 18.40 -2.65
CA PHE A 45 -0.89 17.69 -2.09
C PHE A 45 -0.85 17.62 -0.56
N PHE A 46 0.32 17.35 0.03
CA PHE A 46 0.47 17.38 1.49
C PHE A 46 0.11 18.76 2.05
N LYS A 47 0.68 19.83 1.49
CA LYS A 47 0.41 21.21 1.93
C LYS A 47 -1.06 21.60 1.73
N LYS A 48 -1.67 21.19 0.62
CA LYS A 48 -3.08 21.48 0.32
C LYS A 48 -4.03 20.78 1.29
N PHE A 49 -3.76 19.53 1.63
CA PHE A 49 -4.69 18.70 2.41
C PHE A 49 -4.35 18.58 3.90
N ASN A 50 -3.21 19.13 4.33
CA ASN A 50 -2.84 19.31 5.73
C ASN A 50 -2.64 20.81 6.06
N PRO A 51 -3.68 21.65 5.93
CA PRO A 51 -3.54 23.11 6.07
C PRO A 51 -3.12 23.55 7.48
N SER A 52 -3.40 22.75 8.51
CA SER A 52 -3.00 23.00 9.89
C SER A 52 -1.63 22.45 10.26
N ASN A 53 -0.91 21.85 9.31
CA ASN A 53 0.37 21.18 9.53
C ASN A 53 0.30 20.19 10.71
N ASN A 54 -0.77 19.39 10.72
CA ASN A 54 -1.02 18.41 11.77
C ASN A 54 0.07 17.32 11.76
N PRO A 55 0.36 16.71 12.93
CA PRO A 55 1.25 15.56 13.03
C PRO A 55 0.82 14.42 12.11
N THR A 56 1.80 13.67 11.63
CA THR A 56 1.58 12.56 10.71
C THR A 56 1.94 11.23 11.37
N LEU A 57 1.25 10.17 10.97
CA LEU A 57 1.84 8.83 11.00
C LEU A 57 2.52 8.63 9.65
N HIS A 58 3.80 8.30 9.67
CA HIS A 58 4.54 8.02 8.45
C HIS A 58 5.50 6.85 8.65
N ASP A 59 5.61 6.03 7.62
CA ASP A 59 6.55 4.93 7.55
C ASP A 59 6.86 4.59 6.09
N ILE A 60 7.99 3.93 5.88
CA ILE A 60 8.40 3.40 4.57
C ILE A 60 8.83 1.95 4.73
N CYS A 61 8.12 1.06 4.05
CA CYS A 61 8.45 -0.35 3.97
C CYS A 61 9.19 -0.61 2.66
N VAL A 62 10.39 -1.18 2.74
CA VAL A 62 11.29 -1.38 1.61
C VAL A 62 11.61 -2.86 1.44
N ARG A 63 11.66 -3.29 0.18
CA ARG A 63 12.08 -4.63 -0.24
C ARG A 63 13.00 -4.54 -1.43
N ARG A 64 14.18 -5.14 -1.31
CA ARG A 64 15.17 -5.21 -2.39
C ARG A 64 15.21 -6.63 -2.94
N ILE A 65 15.19 -6.74 -4.27
CA ILE A 65 15.16 -8.00 -4.98
C ILE A 65 16.21 -7.98 -6.10
N PRO A 66 17.08 -9.00 -6.19
CA PRO A 66 18.03 -9.14 -7.29
C PRO A 66 17.36 -9.03 -8.67
N LEU A 67 17.98 -8.30 -9.60
CA LEU A 67 17.41 -8.05 -10.93
C LEU A 67 17.21 -9.32 -11.75
N ASP A 68 18.00 -10.37 -11.51
CA ASP A 68 17.86 -11.68 -12.15
C ASP A 68 16.55 -12.41 -11.76
N LYS A 69 15.90 -12.01 -10.66
CA LYS A 69 14.60 -12.53 -10.22
C LYS A 69 13.40 -11.73 -10.73
N ILE A 70 13.63 -10.53 -11.26
CA ILE A 70 12.59 -9.66 -11.81
C ILE A 70 12.22 -10.11 -13.22
N GLN A 71 10.95 -9.96 -13.60
CA GLN A 71 10.52 -10.20 -14.98
C GLN A 71 11.29 -9.25 -15.93
N PRO A 72 12.03 -9.78 -16.93
CA PRO A 72 12.93 -8.96 -17.74
C PRO A 72 12.26 -7.77 -18.45
N SER A 73 11.04 -7.97 -18.96
CA SER A 73 10.26 -6.92 -19.62
C SER A 73 9.96 -5.71 -18.72
N LEU A 74 9.91 -5.89 -17.40
CA LEU A 74 9.70 -4.81 -16.44
C LEU A 74 10.96 -3.99 -16.18
N VAL A 75 12.14 -4.53 -16.50
CA VAL A 75 13.44 -3.87 -16.31
C VAL A 75 13.84 -3.05 -17.53
N GLU A 76 13.41 -3.49 -18.71
CA GLU A 76 13.74 -2.89 -20.00
C GLU A 76 12.93 -1.63 -20.30
N GLU A 77 11.63 -1.65 -19.96
CA GLU A 77 10.71 -0.55 -20.21
C GLU A 77 10.52 0.35 -18.98
N LYS A 78 10.81 1.65 -19.13
CA LYS A 78 10.58 2.67 -18.11
C LYS A 78 9.11 2.71 -17.68
N GLY A 79 8.84 2.88 -16.38
CA GLY A 79 7.47 2.92 -15.84
C GLY A 79 6.82 1.55 -15.64
N LYS A 80 7.25 0.49 -16.34
CA LYS A 80 6.57 -0.81 -16.25
C LYS A 80 6.71 -1.49 -14.90
N LEU A 81 7.85 -1.33 -14.25
CA LEU A 81 8.07 -1.90 -12.93
C LEU A 81 7.10 -1.31 -11.89
N VAL A 82 6.93 0.02 -11.87
CA VAL A 82 6.02 0.67 -10.92
C VAL A 82 4.55 0.40 -11.26
N GLU A 83 4.17 0.36 -12.54
CA GLU A 83 2.83 -0.05 -12.97
C GLU A 83 2.51 -1.48 -12.52
N ALA A 84 3.43 -2.42 -12.75
CA ALA A 84 3.28 -3.81 -12.33
C ALA A 84 3.20 -3.95 -10.81
N PHE A 85 4.03 -3.20 -10.08
CA PHE A 85 4.01 -3.21 -8.62
C PHE A 85 2.71 -2.64 -8.05
N CYS A 86 2.24 -1.49 -8.55
CA CYS A 86 0.96 -0.90 -8.17
C CYS A 86 -0.22 -1.83 -8.48
N ALA A 87 -0.23 -2.45 -9.68
CA ALA A 87 -1.20 -3.48 -10.03
C ALA A 87 -1.15 -4.67 -9.05
N GLY A 88 0.05 -5.05 -8.60
CA GLY A 88 0.26 -6.04 -7.56
C GLY A 88 -0.32 -5.63 -6.21
N VAL A 89 -0.17 -4.36 -5.80
CA VAL A 89 -0.70 -3.84 -4.52
C VAL A 89 -2.22 -3.99 -4.48
N TRP A 90 -2.92 -3.49 -5.50
CA TRP A 90 -4.38 -3.47 -5.50
C TRP A 90 -5.00 -4.79 -6.02
N GLY A 91 -4.36 -5.45 -6.97
CA GLY A 91 -4.82 -6.71 -7.56
C GLY A 91 -4.32 -7.97 -6.84
N GLY A 92 -3.35 -7.83 -5.92
CA GLY A 92 -2.74 -8.90 -5.14
C GLY A 92 -3.61 -9.43 -4.01
N MET A 93 -3.09 -10.44 -3.31
CA MET A 93 -3.84 -11.10 -2.23
C MET A 93 -3.93 -10.24 -0.97
N GLY A 94 -2.91 -9.41 -0.67
CA GLY A 94 -2.91 -8.56 0.51
C GLY A 94 -4.06 -7.55 0.54
N TYR A 95 -4.55 -7.11 -0.62
CA TYR A 95 -5.64 -6.14 -0.68
C TYR A 95 -7.04 -6.77 -0.72
N ILE A 96 -7.17 -8.10 -0.84
CA ILE A 96 -8.47 -8.79 -0.91
C ILE A 96 -9.40 -8.42 0.27
N PRO A 97 -8.94 -8.46 1.54
CA PRO A 97 -9.83 -8.18 2.67
C PRO A 97 -10.33 -6.73 2.67
N GLN A 98 -9.42 -5.76 2.43
CA GLN A 98 -9.79 -4.34 2.39
C GLN A 98 -10.72 -4.05 1.21
N ARG A 99 -10.44 -4.62 0.02
CA ARG A 99 -11.30 -4.48 -1.15
C ARG A 99 -12.71 -4.98 -0.90
N ALA A 100 -12.88 -6.16 -0.28
CA ALA A 100 -14.20 -6.72 0.01
C ALA A 100 -15.00 -5.82 0.98
N ILE A 101 -14.33 -5.23 1.98
CA ILE A 101 -14.96 -4.29 2.90
C ILE A 101 -15.42 -3.01 2.18
N LEU A 102 -14.54 -2.42 1.35
CA LEU A 102 -14.84 -1.19 0.60
C LEU A 102 -15.91 -1.43 -0.45
N GLU A 103 -15.86 -2.54 -1.16
CA GLU A 103 -16.85 -2.94 -2.15
C GLU A 103 -18.25 -3.04 -1.54
N ARG A 104 -18.38 -3.72 -0.40
CA ARG A 104 -19.65 -3.82 0.31
C ARG A 104 -20.19 -2.46 0.76
N LYS A 105 -19.31 -1.52 1.08
CA LYS A 105 -19.70 -0.21 1.65
C LYS A 105 -19.99 0.85 0.58
N TYR A 106 -19.28 0.80 -0.55
CA TYR A 106 -19.20 1.93 -1.47
C TYR A 106 -19.40 1.59 -2.95
N ARG A 107 -19.41 0.31 -3.35
CA ARG A 107 -19.68 -0.05 -4.76
C ARG A 107 -21.16 0.21 -5.08
N GLY A 108 -21.40 1.05 -6.08
CA GLY A 108 -22.75 1.43 -6.50
C GLY A 108 -22.73 2.29 -7.77
N PRO A 109 -23.89 2.80 -8.22
CA PRO A 109 -23.99 3.59 -9.44
C PRO A 109 -23.08 4.82 -9.47
N GLU A 110 -22.89 5.49 -8.34
CA GLU A 110 -22.03 6.68 -8.20
C GLU A 110 -20.52 6.37 -8.24
N THR A 111 -20.15 5.10 -8.23
CA THR A 111 -18.74 4.63 -8.23
C THR A 111 -18.50 3.60 -9.34
N ALA A 112 -19.37 3.57 -10.35
CA ALA A 112 -19.33 2.57 -11.41
C ALA A 112 -18.08 2.69 -12.30
N ASP A 113 -17.47 3.87 -12.36
CA ASP A 113 -16.23 4.19 -13.08
C ASP A 113 -14.96 3.95 -12.24
N HIS A 114 -15.10 3.58 -10.95
CA HIS A 114 -13.96 3.25 -10.10
C HIS A 114 -13.48 1.80 -10.35
N LEU A 115 -12.21 1.53 -10.06
CA LEU A 115 -11.66 0.18 -10.15
C LEU A 115 -12.10 -0.66 -8.94
N TRP A 116 -12.87 -1.71 -9.22
CA TRP A 116 -13.35 -2.69 -8.22
C TRP A 116 -12.84 -4.08 -8.50
N ASP A 117 -12.94 -4.53 -9.76
CA ASP A 117 -12.68 -5.92 -10.08
C ASP A 117 -11.18 -6.19 -10.20
N ARG A 118 -10.78 -7.38 -9.74
CA ARG A 118 -9.37 -7.75 -9.70
C ARG A 118 -8.71 -7.73 -11.09
N SER A 119 -9.45 -8.10 -12.14
CA SER A 119 -8.97 -8.04 -13.53
C SER A 119 -8.57 -6.62 -13.93
N ASP A 120 -9.37 -5.65 -13.51
CA ASP A 120 -9.20 -4.26 -13.91
C ASP A 120 -8.04 -3.66 -13.13
N LEU A 121 -7.97 -3.94 -11.82
CA LEU A 121 -6.82 -3.60 -10.98
C LEU A 121 -5.51 -4.19 -11.54
N LEU A 122 -5.52 -5.42 -12.05
CA LEU A 122 -4.31 -6.05 -12.58
C LEU A 122 -3.88 -5.55 -13.99
N SER A 123 -4.78 -4.89 -14.72
CA SER A 123 -4.54 -4.45 -16.10
C SER A 123 -4.45 -2.93 -16.27
N ASN A 124 -4.84 -2.15 -15.25
CA ASN A 124 -4.78 -0.70 -15.28
C ASN A 124 -3.34 -0.16 -15.24
N LYS A 125 -3.13 1.01 -15.85
CA LYS A 125 -1.84 1.72 -15.87
C LYS A 125 -1.70 2.76 -14.75
N TYR A 126 -2.76 2.98 -13.98
CA TYR A 126 -2.85 3.92 -12.87
C TYR A 126 -2.47 5.34 -13.27
N GLU A 127 -3.08 5.84 -14.35
CA GLU A 127 -2.93 7.25 -14.73
C GLU A 127 -3.51 8.19 -13.66
N VAL A 128 -3.02 9.42 -13.59
CA VAL A 128 -3.53 10.44 -12.67
C VAL A 128 -5.04 10.59 -12.82
N GLY A 129 -5.77 10.59 -11.70
CA GLY A 129 -7.23 10.57 -11.64
C GLY A 129 -7.84 9.17 -11.57
N THR A 130 -7.05 8.10 -11.71
CA THR A 130 -7.55 6.73 -11.50
C THR A 130 -8.03 6.57 -10.06
N ILE A 131 -9.27 6.12 -9.87
CA ILE A 131 -9.86 5.86 -8.57
C ILE A 131 -9.94 4.36 -8.30
N VAL A 132 -9.43 3.93 -7.15
CA VAL A 132 -9.50 2.56 -6.66
C VAL A 132 -10.49 2.53 -5.49
N THR A 133 -11.51 1.69 -5.63
CA THR A 133 -12.45 1.29 -4.56
C THR A 133 -13.09 2.43 -3.75
N ASP A 134 -13.32 3.59 -4.39
CA ASP A 134 -13.86 4.80 -3.73
C ASP A 134 -13.05 5.24 -2.50
N HIS A 135 -11.75 4.95 -2.46
CA HIS A 135 -10.93 5.27 -1.30
C HIS A 135 -9.53 5.79 -1.65
N PHE A 136 -9.04 5.50 -2.85
CA PHE A 136 -7.74 5.93 -3.31
C PHE A 136 -7.86 6.63 -4.66
N GLU A 137 -7.20 7.76 -4.83
CA GLU A 137 -7.11 8.48 -6.10
C GLU A 137 -5.66 8.69 -6.46
N VAL A 138 -5.24 8.29 -7.66
CA VAL A 138 -3.89 8.61 -8.16
C VAL A 138 -3.76 10.11 -8.37
N VAL A 139 -2.86 10.74 -7.63
CA VAL A 139 -2.61 12.19 -7.68
C VAL A 139 -1.28 12.53 -8.34
N GLU A 140 -0.34 11.59 -8.38
CA GLU A 140 0.95 11.74 -9.07
C GLU A 140 1.43 10.41 -9.66
N LYS A 141 2.07 10.46 -10.82
CA LYS A 141 2.73 9.30 -11.46
C LYS A 141 4.01 9.75 -12.15
N THR A 142 5.08 8.98 -11.94
CA THR A 142 6.36 9.08 -12.65
C THR A 142 6.78 7.70 -13.15
N GLU A 143 7.97 7.57 -13.75
CA GLU A 143 8.54 6.28 -14.17
C GLU A 143 8.84 5.34 -12.98
N ASP A 144 9.02 5.90 -11.77
CA ASP A 144 9.49 5.16 -10.59
C ASP A 144 8.50 5.16 -9.42
N ARG A 145 7.49 6.05 -9.42
CA ARG A 145 6.52 6.16 -8.32
C ARG A 145 5.11 6.50 -8.77
N ILE A 146 4.13 6.03 -8.00
CA ILE A 146 2.72 6.38 -8.09
C ILE A 146 2.29 6.82 -6.69
N VAL A 147 1.76 8.03 -6.57
CA VAL A 147 1.23 8.57 -5.31
C VAL A 147 -0.29 8.58 -5.40
N VAL A 148 -0.93 7.98 -4.40
CA VAL A 148 -2.38 8.04 -4.23
C VAL A 148 -2.74 8.89 -3.01
N ARG A 149 -3.79 9.69 -3.12
CA ARG A 149 -4.46 10.29 -1.97
C ARG A 149 -5.41 9.27 -1.36
N CYS A 150 -5.41 9.15 -0.04
CA CYS A 150 -6.23 8.19 0.71
C CYS A 150 -6.90 8.84 1.94
N GLY A 151 -7.51 8.05 2.80
CA GLY A 151 -8.08 8.49 4.08
C GLY A 151 -9.59 8.71 4.05
N ASP A 152 -10.17 9.03 2.89
CA ASP A 152 -11.62 9.12 2.66
C ASP A 152 -11.95 9.03 1.15
N SER A 153 -13.24 9.09 0.81
CA SER A 153 -13.72 9.01 -0.57
C SER A 153 -13.17 10.13 -1.47
N PRO A 154 -12.64 9.79 -2.66
CA PRO A 154 -12.27 10.73 -3.74
C PRO A 154 -13.38 11.69 -4.18
N ARG A 155 -14.64 11.37 -3.89
CA ARG A 155 -15.77 12.27 -4.15
C ARG A 155 -15.69 13.55 -3.32
N ILE A 156 -15.02 13.53 -2.16
CA ILE A 156 -14.73 14.72 -1.37
C ILE A 156 -13.43 15.33 -1.89
N ARG A 157 -13.55 16.40 -2.69
CA ARG A 157 -12.42 17.04 -3.37
C ARG A 157 -11.61 17.94 -2.43
N ASP A 158 -12.27 18.57 -1.46
CA ASP A 158 -11.65 19.43 -0.45
C ASP A 158 -10.98 18.63 0.67
N VAL A 159 -10.51 19.33 1.70
CA VAL A 159 -9.86 18.75 2.88
C VAL A 159 -10.83 17.83 3.63
N ARG A 160 -10.34 16.65 4.04
CA ARG A 160 -11.14 15.59 4.69
C ARG A 160 -10.87 15.48 6.19
N PRO A 161 -11.79 14.91 6.98
CA PRO A 161 -11.51 14.61 8.40
C PRO A 161 -10.24 13.77 8.57
N SER A 162 -10.10 12.71 7.77
CA SER A 162 -8.91 11.88 7.68
C SER A 162 -8.38 11.95 6.25
N ASP A 163 -7.07 12.15 6.10
CA ASP A 163 -6.44 12.31 4.79
C ASP A 163 -5.05 11.69 4.80
N GLY A 164 -4.46 11.59 3.62
CA GLY A 164 -3.11 11.07 3.52
C GLY A 164 -2.64 10.86 2.10
N LEU A 165 -1.34 10.62 2.01
CA LEU A 165 -0.65 10.23 0.80
C LEU A 165 -0.04 8.86 1.00
N PHE A 166 -0.22 7.99 0.02
CA PHE A 166 0.39 6.68 -0.03
C PHE A 166 1.18 6.55 -1.34
N GLU A 167 2.49 6.39 -1.23
CA GLU A 167 3.40 6.30 -2.36
C GLU A 167 3.81 4.85 -2.58
N ILE A 168 3.58 4.38 -3.80
CA ILE A 168 3.98 3.07 -4.31
C ILE A 168 5.11 3.31 -5.28
N ALA A 169 6.33 2.90 -4.93
CA ALA A 169 7.51 3.12 -5.76
C ALA A 169 8.25 1.83 -6.07
N ALA A 170 8.85 1.79 -7.26
CA ALA A 170 9.71 0.72 -7.71
C ALA A 170 10.87 1.30 -8.52
N VAL A 171 12.09 1.18 -8.02
CA VAL A 171 13.30 1.82 -8.57
C VAL A 171 14.32 0.74 -8.93
N ILE A 172 14.87 0.80 -10.14
CA ILE A 172 15.96 -0.08 -10.58
C ILE A 172 17.30 0.52 -10.18
N LYS A 173 18.00 -0.12 -9.23
CA LYS A 173 19.34 0.25 -8.78
C LYS A 173 20.38 -0.64 -9.47
N ARG A 174 20.72 -0.28 -10.72
CA ARG A 174 21.62 -1.09 -11.58
C ARG A 174 23.00 -1.31 -10.97
N ASP A 175 23.54 -0.29 -10.33
CA ASP A 175 24.81 -0.30 -9.59
C ASP A 175 24.82 -1.32 -8.46
N GLN A 176 23.67 -1.57 -7.84
CA GLN A 176 23.48 -2.52 -6.75
C GLN A 176 22.97 -3.88 -7.22
N GLY A 177 22.63 -4.02 -8.52
CA GLY A 177 22.06 -5.25 -9.06
C GLY A 177 20.68 -5.62 -8.50
N VAL A 178 19.92 -4.64 -7.99
CA VAL A 178 18.60 -4.87 -7.37
C VAL A 178 17.51 -3.94 -7.92
N ALA A 179 16.27 -4.41 -7.87
CA ALA A 179 15.08 -3.58 -7.88
C ALA A 179 14.65 -3.33 -6.42
N GLU A 180 14.42 -2.07 -6.08
CA GLU A 180 13.89 -1.64 -4.79
C GLU A 180 12.40 -1.31 -4.93
N PHE A 181 11.57 -1.99 -4.16
CA PHE A 181 10.14 -1.73 -4.04
C PHE A 181 9.88 -1.06 -2.70
N SER A 182 9.07 -0.01 -2.68
CA SER A 182 8.71 0.64 -1.43
C SER A 182 7.24 1.05 -1.37
N LEU A 183 6.64 0.88 -0.19
CA LEU A 183 5.35 1.41 0.17
C LEU A 183 5.56 2.45 1.28
N LYS A 184 5.22 3.70 0.99
CA LYS A 184 5.37 4.82 1.92
C LYS A 184 4.01 5.36 2.29
N SER A 185 3.76 5.47 3.58
CA SER A 185 2.54 6.02 4.16
C SER A 185 2.81 7.39 4.75
N CYS A 186 1.90 8.34 4.53
CA CYS A 186 1.87 9.62 5.22
C CYS A 186 0.41 9.98 5.52
N PHE A 187 -0.06 9.65 6.72
CA PHE A 187 -1.45 9.86 7.14
C PHE A 187 -1.54 10.99 8.13
N TYR A 188 -2.64 11.76 8.07
CA TYR A 188 -2.87 12.91 8.95
C TYR A 188 -4.36 13.24 9.02
N GLN A 189 -4.72 13.98 10.07
CA GLN A 189 -6.02 14.66 10.11
C GLN A 189 -5.96 15.87 9.18
N GLY A 190 -6.88 15.97 8.23
CA GLY A 190 -6.93 17.11 7.32
C GLY A 190 -7.67 18.30 7.93
N LEU A 191 -8.89 18.08 8.42
CA LEU A 191 -9.75 19.14 8.97
C LEU A 191 -9.39 19.49 10.41
N GLY A 192 -9.26 20.80 10.68
CA GLY A 192 -8.99 21.32 12.02
C GLY A 192 -7.57 21.01 12.51
N LYS A 193 -7.34 21.30 13.79
CA LYS A 193 -6.06 21.04 14.45
C LYS A 193 -6.13 19.72 15.21
N ALA A 194 -5.14 18.84 15.00
CA ALA A 194 -5.05 17.56 15.68
C ALA A 194 -4.43 17.71 17.07
N GLU A 195 -4.88 16.88 18.01
CA GLU A 195 -4.30 16.77 19.36
C GLU A 195 -3.11 15.80 19.41
N GLY A 196 -2.91 15.01 18.34
CA GLY A 196 -1.83 14.02 18.26
C GLY A 196 -1.73 13.40 16.87
N VAL A 197 -0.98 12.30 16.79
CA VAL A 197 -0.87 11.48 15.57
C VAL A 197 -2.20 10.77 15.26
N PRO A 198 -2.52 10.49 13.99
CA PRO A 198 -3.84 9.98 13.58
C PRO A 198 -4.12 8.53 14.01
N MET A 199 -3.12 7.79 14.48
CA MET A 199 -3.25 6.40 14.92
C MET A 199 -2.39 6.18 16.15
N ASP A 200 -2.93 5.43 17.12
CA ASP A 200 -2.15 4.98 18.26
C ASP A 200 -1.09 3.92 17.85
N GLU A 201 -0.21 3.57 18.78
CA GLU A 201 0.89 2.63 18.51
C GLU A 201 0.43 1.24 18.08
N LYS A 202 -0.72 0.77 18.57
CA LYS A 202 -1.25 -0.56 18.25
C LYS A 202 -1.77 -0.60 16.82
N ILE A 203 -2.51 0.44 16.43
CA ILE A 203 -3.00 0.60 15.05
C ILE A 203 -1.81 0.83 14.11
N ALA A 204 -0.83 1.63 14.50
CA ALA A 204 0.40 1.84 13.74
C ALA A 204 1.18 0.52 13.53
N TRP A 205 1.28 -0.32 14.56
CA TRP A 205 1.91 -1.63 14.44
C TRP A 205 1.14 -2.56 13.49
N ALA A 206 -0.19 -2.59 13.60
CA ALA A 206 -1.05 -3.40 12.72
C ALA A 206 -0.96 -2.92 11.27
N HIS A 207 -0.95 -1.61 11.04
CA HIS A 207 -0.71 -1.00 9.73
C HIS A 207 0.62 -1.48 9.15
N ARG A 208 1.71 -1.45 9.93
CA ARG A 208 3.01 -1.93 9.46
C ARG A 208 3.00 -3.40 9.05
N GLN A 209 2.29 -4.27 9.78
CA GLN A 209 2.15 -5.68 9.37
C GLN A 209 1.32 -5.82 8.10
N TYR A 210 0.29 -4.99 7.94
CA TYR A 210 -0.52 -4.97 6.73
C TYR A 210 0.28 -4.48 5.51
N THR A 211 1.10 -3.43 5.67
CA THR A 211 1.98 -2.91 4.62
C THR A 211 2.98 -3.96 4.15
N LYS A 212 3.55 -4.76 5.08
CA LYS A 212 4.39 -5.92 4.71
C LYS A 212 3.64 -6.95 3.86
N LEU A 213 2.43 -7.31 4.27
CA LEU A 213 1.59 -8.23 3.51
C LEU A 213 1.29 -7.70 2.10
N LEU A 214 0.94 -6.41 2.00
CA LEU A 214 0.68 -5.74 0.72
C LEU A 214 1.92 -5.79 -0.17
N LEU A 215 3.08 -5.40 0.36
CA LEU A 215 4.33 -5.36 -0.38
C LEU A 215 4.69 -6.75 -0.91
N GLU A 216 4.82 -7.75 -0.03
CA GLU A 216 5.29 -9.08 -0.42
C GLU A 216 4.32 -9.70 -1.44
N THR A 217 3.00 -9.62 -1.21
CA THR A 217 2.03 -10.19 -2.15
C THR A 217 1.94 -9.43 -3.48
N ALA A 218 2.25 -8.14 -3.51
CA ALA A 218 2.29 -7.34 -4.73
C ALA A 218 3.44 -7.77 -5.64
N VAL A 219 4.65 -7.85 -5.07
CA VAL A 219 5.86 -8.31 -5.75
C VAL A 219 5.65 -9.71 -6.33
N LEU A 220 5.18 -10.66 -5.50
CA LEU A 220 4.93 -12.05 -5.91
C LEU A 220 3.90 -12.15 -7.05
N LYS A 221 2.98 -11.18 -7.14
CA LYS A 221 1.87 -11.26 -8.09
C LYS A 221 2.24 -10.79 -9.50
N LYS A 222 3.12 -9.79 -9.64
CA LYS A 222 3.36 -9.11 -10.92
C LYS A 222 4.82 -8.81 -11.25
N CYS A 223 5.75 -8.87 -10.29
CA CYS A 223 7.10 -8.32 -10.50
C CYS A 223 8.17 -9.40 -10.70
N ILE A 224 8.02 -10.57 -10.09
CA ILE A 224 9.01 -11.65 -10.14
C ILE A 224 8.66 -12.72 -11.18
N LYS A 225 9.68 -13.50 -11.56
CA LYS A 225 9.56 -14.67 -12.44
C LYS A 225 8.80 -15.83 -11.80
#